data_AF-A0A5S9MF21-F1
#
_entry.id   AF-A0A5S9MF21-F1
#
_cell.length_a   1.000
_cell.length_b   1.000
_cell.length_c   1.000
_cell.angle_alpha   90.00
_cell.angle_beta   90.00
_cell.angle_gamma   90.00
#
_symmetry.space_group_name_H-M   'P 1'
#
loop_
_entity.id
_entity.type
_entity.pdbx_description
1 polymer ?
#
loop_
_entity_poly.entity_id
_entity_poly.type
_entity_poly.pdbx_seq_one_letter_code
_entity_poly.pdbx_strand_id
1 'polypeptide(L)'
;MTTMMKRIVQEIVKLGKHLVEQLVAEGCPFDQDETGDPQLGKEGAHTTHRILHAGGDQSGKTLVQFLKSQLGSHIHLYEYHHVIDLLIHEGTCTGVVWKDETGHVHTMTADAVVLSTGGCGSLYERKHK
;
A
#
# COMPACT_ATOMS: atom_id res chain seq x y z
N MET A 1 24.53 -1.97 12.74
CA MET A 1 23.15 -2.38 12.39
C MET A 1 22.07 -1.75 13.29
N THR A 2 22.24 -1.70 14.61
CA THR A 2 21.20 -1.22 15.57
C THR A 2 20.80 0.26 15.40
N THR A 3 21.70 1.14 14.98
CA THR A 3 21.40 2.58 14.81
C THR A 3 20.57 2.88 13.58
N MET A 4 20.82 2.18 12.46
CA MET A 4 20.08 2.36 11.20
C MET A 4 18.64 1.89 11.33
N MET A 5 18.40 0.73 11.96
CA MET A 5 17.06 0.22 12.21
C MET A 5 16.26 1.17 13.11
N LYS A 6 16.87 1.67 14.20
CA LYS A 6 16.24 2.66 15.08
C LYS A 6 15.86 3.94 14.32
N ARG A 7 16.73 4.40 13.42
CA ARG A 7 16.45 5.57 12.59
C ARG A 7 15.26 5.34 11.67
N ILE A 8 15.22 4.24 10.93
CA ILE A 8 14.11 3.92 10.02
C ILE A 8 12.78 3.84 10.79
N VAL A 9 12.76 3.15 11.93
CA VAL A 9 11.55 3.05 12.76
C VAL A 9 11.09 4.43 13.22
N GLN A 10 12.01 5.29 13.66
CA GLN A 10 11.67 6.66 14.07
C GLN A 10 11.13 7.49 12.91
N GLU A 11 11.72 7.37 11.73
CA GLU A 11 11.25 8.06 10.52
C GLU A 11 9.84 7.57 10.13
N ILE A 12 9.60 6.25 10.08
CA ILE A 12 8.29 5.67 9.78
C ILE A 12 7.24 6.12 10.79
N VAL A 13 7.53 6.11 12.10
CA VAL A 13 6.56 6.51 13.13
C VAL A 13 6.19 7.99 13.00
N LYS A 14 7.17 8.86 12.70
CA LYS A 14 6.91 10.30 12.51
C LYS A 14 6.12 10.57 11.23
N LEU A 15 6.54 9.97 10.11
CA LEU A 15 5.89 10.13 8.81
C LEU A 15 4.49 9.52 8.82
N GLY A 16 4.31 8.36 9.42
CA GLY A 16 3.02 7.68 9.50
C GLY A 16 1.94 8.52 10.18
N LYS A 17 2.28 9.22 11.27
CA LYS A 17 1.34 10.15 11.91
C LYS A 17 0.90 11.25 10.94
N HIS A 18 1.86 11.88 10.26
CA HIS A 18 1.57 12.96 9.32
C HIS A 18 0.72 12.49 8.14
N LEU A 19 1.03 11.31 7.57
CA LEU A 19 0.26 10.72 6.48
C LEU A 19 -1.18 10.40 6.89
N VAL A 20 -1.39 9.91 8.12
CA VAL A 20 -2.73 9.68 8.66
C VAL A 20 -3.51 10.99 8.80
N GLU A 21 -2.90 12.03 9.38
CA GLU A 21 -3.51 13.36 9.50
C GLU A 21 -3.87 13.94 8.12
N GLN A 22 -3.00 13.74 7.13
CA GLN A 22 -3.24 14.13 5.74
C GLN A 22 -4.43 13.37 5.15
N LEU A 23 -4.51 12.05 5.30
CA LEU A 23 -5.65 11.25 4.82
C LEU A 23 -6.97 11.69 5.44
N VAL A 24 -6.98 12.02 6.74
CA VAL A 24 -8.16 12.57 7.41
C VAL A 24 -8.53 13.93 6.80
N ALA A 25 -7.57 14.82 6.59
CA ALA A 25 -7.79 16.13 5.99
C ALA A 25 -8.28 16.06 4.53
N GLU A 26 -7.83 15.04 3.77
CA GLU A 26 -8.28 14.76 2.41
C GLU A 26 -9.67 14.09 2.36
N GLY A 27 -10.25 13.73 3.51
CA GLY A 27 -11.60 13.19 3.62
C GLY A 27 -11.68 11.66 3.54
N CYS A 28 -10.61 10.94 3.85
CA CYS A 28 -10.67 9.49 4.00
C CYS A 28 -11.68 9.15 5.11
N PRO A 29 -12.67 8.27 4.84
CA PRO A 29 -13.81 8.07 5.73
C PRO A 29 -13.47 7.12 6.88
N PHE A 30 -12.59 7.55 7.77
CA PHE A 30 -12.31 6.86 9.03
C PHE A 30 -13.53 6.93 9.96
N ASP A 31 -13.71 5.89 10.76
CA ASP A 31 -14.80 5.77 11.73
C ASP A 31 -14.67 6.87 12.78
N GLN A 32 -15.80 7.51 13.09
CA GLN A 32 -15.91 8.61 14.04
C GLN A 32 -16.93 8.24 15.13
N ASP A 33 -16.76 8.78 16.32
CA ASP A 33 -17.76 8.67 17.38
C ASP A 33 -18.89 9.70 17.23
N GLU A 34 -19.83 9.73 18.18
CA GLU A 34 -20.97 10.65 18.18
C GLU A 34 -20.58 12.14 18.23
N THR A 35 -19.36 12.44 18.66
CA THR A 35 -18.82 13.80 18.74
C THR A 35 -18.08 14.23 17.47
N GLY A 36 -17.87 13.30 16.54
CA GLY A 36 -17.11 13.51 15.30
C GLY A 36 -15.61 13.28 15.45
N ASP A 37 -15.14 12.85 16.62
CA ASP A 37 -13.74 12.51 16.86
C ASP A 37 -13.42 11.10 16.31
N PRO A 38 -12.17 10.82 15.88
CA PRO A 38 -11.81 9.50 15.37
C PRO A 38 -12.03 8.38 16.40
N GLN A 39 -12.75 7.34 16.02
CA GLN A 39 -13.01 6.18 16.87
C GLN A 39 -11.78 5.24 16.89
N LEU A 40 -10.93 5.39 17.91
CA LEU A 40 -9.66 4.67 18.01
C LEU A 40 -9.78 3.27 18.67
N GLY A 41 -9.32 2.26 17.96
CA GLY A 41 -9.12 0.89 18.45
C GLY A 41 -7.82 0.69 19.24
N LYS A 42 -7.78 -0.41 20.01
CA LYS A 42 -6.63 -0.86 20.80
C LYS A 42 -6.32 -2.32 20.46
N GLU A 43 -5.49 -2.51 19.43
CA GLU A 43 -5.16 -3.81 18.86
C GLU A 43 -3.64 -4.03 18.82
N GLY A 44 -3.17 -5.17 18.31
CA GLY A 44 -1.75 -5.40 18.07
C GLY A 44 -0.86 -5.31 19.31
N ALA A 45 -1.39 -5.66 20.50
CA ALA A 45 -0.73 -5.52 21.80
C ALA A 45 -0.36 -4.07 22.19
N HIS A 46 -1.08 -3.06 21.68
CA HIS A 46 -0.93 -1.69 22.13
C HIS A 46 -1.49 -1.46 23.54
N THR A 47 -0.81 -0.60 24.31
CA THR A 47 -1.28 -0.16 25.63
C THR A 47 -2.24 1.03 25.55
N THR A 48 -2.30 1.73 24.41
CA THR A 48 -3.15 2.91 24.15
C THR A 48 -4.03 2.72 22.91
N HIS A 49 -5.13 3.46 22.83
CA HIS A 49 -6.00 3.52 21.66
C HIS A 49 -5.35 4.37 20.57
N ARG A 50 -5.00 3.76 19.44
CA ARG A 50 -4.25 4.43 18.35
C ARG A 50 -4.42 3.79 16.98
N ILE A 51 -5.35 2.86 16.83
CA ILE A 51 -5.63 2.17 15.57
C ILE A 51 -6.89 2.81 14.98
N LEU A 52 -6.78 3.32 13.75
CA LEU A 52 -7.92 3.86 13.02
C LEU A 52 -8.61 2.74 12.25
N HIS A 53 -9.93 2.81 12.24
CA HIS A 53 -10.79 1.97 11.41
C HIS A 53 -11.53 2.81 10.38
N ALA A 54 -11.98 2.19 9.30
CA ALA A 54 -12.79 2.82 8.27
C ALA A 54 -13.79 1.80 7.71
N GLY A 55 -15.05 1.93 8.09
CA GLY A 55 -16.08 0.92 7.83
C GLY A 55 -15.91 -0.33 8.68
N GLY A 56 -15.44 -0.18 9.92
CA GLY A 56 -15.11 -1.29 10.82
C GLY A 56 -13.91 -2.11 10.33
N ASP A 57 -14.13 -3.41 10.11
CA ASP A 57 -13.08 -4.36 9.69
C ASP A 57 -12.68 -4.25 8.20
N GLN A 58 -13.23 -3.28 7.47
CA GLN A 58 -12.99 -3.06 6.04
C GLN A 58 -11.97 -1.97 5.73
N SER A 59 -11.20 -1.52 6.73
CA SER A 59 -10.28 -0.38 6.64
C SER A 59 -9.38 -0.40 5.40
N GLY A 60 -8.80 -1.55 5.06
CA GLY A 60 -7.93 -1.70 3.88
C GLY A 60 -8.66 -1.48 2.56
N LYS A 61 -9.89 -2.00 2.42
CA LYS A 61 -10.72 -1.79 1.23
C LYS A 61 -11.09 -0.32 1.09
N THR A 62 -11.54 0.29 2.19
CA THR A 62 -11.94 1.70 2.23
C THR A 62 -10.78 2.62 1.84
N LEU A 63 -9.59 2.40 2.41
CA LEU A 63 -8.41 3.19 2.08
C LEU A 63 -8.01 3.05 0.60
N VAL A 64 -8.01 1.84 0.05
CA VAL A 64 -7.68 1.63 -1.37
C VAL A 64 -8.70 2.30 -2.28
N GLN A 65 -9.99 2.22 -1.96
CA GLN A 65 -11.03 2.90 -2.73
C GLN A 65 -10.87 4.42 -2.70
N PHE A 66 -10.58 4.98 -1.52
CA PHE A 66 -10.27 6.39 -1.35
C PHE A 66 -9.05 6.81 -2.18
N LEU A 67 -7.92 6.09 -2.08
CA LEU A 67 -6.72 6.41 -2.86
C LEU A 67 -6.97 6.29 -4.38
N LYS A 68 -7.76 5.30 -4.83
CA LYS A 68 -8.15 5.17 -6.24
C LYS A 68 -8.99 6.36 -6.72
N SER A 69 -9.86 6.94 -5.88
CA SER A 69 -10.64 8.13 -6.27
C SER A 69 -9.79 9.39 -6.38
N GLN A 70 -8.61 9.42 -5.75
CA GLN A 70 -7.67 10.55 -5.82
C GLN A 70 -6.69 10.47 -7.01
N LEU A 71 -6.77 9.45 -7.86
CA LEU A 71 -5.88 9.32 -9.02
C LEU A 71 -6.16 10.45 -10.03
N GLY A 72 -5.10 11.19 -10.39
CA GLY A 72 -5.17 12.22 -11.40
C GLY A 72 -5.18 11.66 -12.83
N SER A 73 -5.58 12.48 -13.79
CA SER A 73 -5.65 12.12 -15.23
C SER A 73 -4.30 11.77 -15.87
N HIS A 74 -3.19 12.10 -15.21
CA HIS A 74 -1.83 11.78 -15.65
C HIS A 74 -1.40 10.35 -15.30
N ILE A 75 -2.23 9.59 -14.57
CA ILE A 75 -1.93 8.23 -14.14
C ILE A 75 -2.65 7.25 -15.08
N HIS A 76 -1.90 6.34 -15.69
CA HIS A 76 -2.44 5.24 -16.47
C HIS A 76 -2.51 3.98 -15.60
N LEU A 77 -3.73 3.48 -15.38
CA LEU A 77 -3.96 2.24 -14.65
C LEU A 77 -4.15 1.08 -15.63
N TYR A 78 -3.21 0.13 -15.60
CA TYR A 78 -3.25 -1.08 -16.41
C TYR A 78 -3.64 -2.29 -15.55
N GLU A 79 -4.94 -2.57 -15.49
CA GLU A 79 -5.44 -3.78 -14.81
C GLU A 79 -5.15 -5.02 -15.67
N TYR A 80 -5.03 -6.18 -15.02
CA TYR A 80 -4.76 -7.47 -15.68
C TYR A 80 -3.44 -7.54 -16.50
N HIS A 81 -2.45 -6.71 -16.15
CA HIS A 81 -1.11 -6.76 -16.72
C HIS A 81 -0.16 -7.49 -15.76
N HIS A 82 0.12 -8.77 -16.02
CA HIS A 82 0.94 -9.58 -15.14
C HIS A 82 2.43 -9.40 -15.47
N VAL A 83 3.16 -8.63 -14.67
CA VAL A 83 4.62 -8.49 -14.81
C VAL A 83 5.31 -9.82 -14.50
N ILE A 84 6.11 -10.31 -15.43
CA ILE A 84 6.80 -11.62 -15.36
C ILE A 84 8.32 -11.50 -15.32
N ASP A 85 8.89 -10.37 -15.76
CA ASP A 85 10.34 -10.14 -15.71
C ASP A 85 10.67 -8.64 -15.69
N LEU A 86 11.93 -8.32 -15.37
CA LEU A 86 12.48 -6.97 -15.43
C LEU A 86 13.39 -6.83 -16.65
N LEU A 87 13.34 -5.67 -17.30
CA LEU A 87 14.32 -5.30 -18.32
C LEU A 87 15.54 -4.72 -17.60
N ILE A 88 16.66 -5.43 -17.62
CA ILE A 88 17.92 -4.98 -17.00
C ILE A 88 18.96 -4.69 -18.08
N HIS A 89 19.47 -3.47 -18.10
CA HIS A 89 20.58 -3.05 -18.95
C HIS A 89 21.71 -2.50 -18.07
N GLU A 90 22.90 -3.11 -18.14
CA GLU A 90 24.08 -2.70 -17.37
C GLU A 90 23.80 -2.51 -15.85
N GLY A 91 22.99 -3.41 -15.28
CA GLY A 91 22.61 -3.37 -13.86
C GLY A 91 21.51 -2.36 -13.50
N THR A 92 21.00 -1.61 -14.48
CA THR A 92 19.88 -0.67 -14.31
C THR A 92 18.59 -1.29 -14.82
N CYS A 93 17.52 -1.18 -14.03
CA CYS A 93 16.18 -1.55 -14.48
C CYS A 93 15.63 -0.48 -15.42
N THR A 94 15.32 -0.86 -16.65
CA THR A 94 14.84 0.03 -17.72
C THR A 94 13.40 -0.24 -18.11
N GLY A 95 12.70 -1.12 -17.37
CA GLY A 95 11.31 -1.47 -17.65
C GLY A 95 10.93 -2.87 -17.17
N VAL A 96 9.81 -3.35 -17.70
CA VAL A 96 9.22 -4.65 -17.35
C VAL A 96 8.80 -5.44 -18.58
N VAL A 97 8.86 -6.77 -18.45
CA VAL A 97 8.17 -7.71 -19.34
C VAL A 97 6.87 -8.10 -18.65
N TRP A 98 5.76 -8.04 -19.37
CA TRP A 98 4.45 -8.38 -18.82
C TRP A 98 3.65 -9.24 -19.79
N LYS A 99 2.68 -9.97 -19.24
CA LYS A 99 1.79 -10.88 -19.95
C LYS A 99 0.36 -10.37 -19.85
N ASP A 100 -0.32 -10.31 -20.99
CA ASP A 100 -1.74 -9.94 -21.04
C ASP A 100 -2.65 -11.12 -20.70
N GLU A 101 -3.96 -10.86 -20.65
CA GLU A 101 -5.00 -11.84 -20.32
C GLU A 101 -5.08 -13.01 -21.32
N THR A 102 -4.69 -12.76 -22.58
CA THR A 102 -4.65 -13.78 -23.64
C THR A 102 -3.36 -14.61 -23.61
N GLY A 103 -2.38 -14.13 -22.84
CA GLY A 103 -1.09 -14.74 -22.64
C GLY A 103 0.02 -14.27 -23.57
N HIS A 104 -0.21 -13.23 -24.37
CA HIS A 104 0.85 -12.62 -25.16
C HIS A 104 1.79 -11.82 -24.27
N VAL A 105 3.06 -11.82 -24.65
CA VAL A 105 4.15 -11.17 -23.91
C VAL A 105 4.49 -9.84 -24.54
N HIS A 106 4.58 -8.82 -23.70
CA HIS A 106 4.80 -7.44 -24.07
C HIS A 106 5.94 -6.84 -23.21
N THR A 107 6.45 -5.70 -23.64
CA THR A 107 7.46 -4.94 -22.89
C THR A 107 6.99 -3.52 -22.65
N MET A 108 7.41 -2.93 -21.55
CA MET A 108 7.17 -1.53 -21.22
C MET A 108 8.45 -0.94 -20.63
N THR A 109 8.97 0.14 -21.23
CA THR A 109 10.17 0.83 -20.75
C THR A 109 9.82 1.96 -19.80
N ALA A 110 10.66 2.21 -18.81
CA ALA A 110 10.52 3.33 -17.87
C ALA A 110 11.89 3.77 -17.34
N ASP A 111 12.01 5.05 -16.97
CA ASP A 111 13.22 5.60 -16.35
C ASP A 111 13.42 5.10 -14.91
N ALA A 112 12.32 4.73 -14.24
CA ALA A 112 12.33 4.17 -12.90
C ALA A 112 11.21 3.14 -12.74
N VAL A 113 11.51 2.05 -12.03
CA VAL A 113 10.54 0.97 -11.72
C VAL A 113 10.47 0.79 -10.21
N VAL A 114 9.26 0.86 -9.65
CA VAL A 114 8.99 0.61 -8.22
C VAL A 114 8.18 -0.68 -8.09
N LEU A 115 8.69 -1.62 -7.30
CA LEU A 115 7.99 -2.87 -7.01
C LEU A 115 7.20 -2.75 -5.70
N SER A 116 5.87 -2.85 -5.81
CA SER A 116 4.92 -2.85 -4.69
C SER A 116 3.97 -4.05 -4.77
N THR A 117 4.52 -5.25 -5.04
CA THR A 117 3.79 -6.47 -5.42
C THR A 117 3.19 -7.26 -4.24
N GLY A 118 3.23 -6.72 -3.02
CA GLY A 118 2.84 -7.43 -1.81
C GLY A 118 3.88 -8.46 -1.33
N GLY A 119 3.47 -9.34 -0.41
CA GLY A 119 4.33 -10.38 0.18
C GLY A 119 4.09 -11.78 -0.39
N CYS A 120 4.88 -12.76 0.05
CA CYS A 120 4.85 -14.15 -0.44
C CYS A 120 4.09 -15.12 0.50
N GLY A 121 3.06 -14.64 1.22
CA GLY A 121 2.33 -15.44 2.23
C GLY A 121 1.62 -16.67 1.66
N SER A 122 1.18 -16.60 0.40
CA SER A 122 0.48 -17.69 -0.29
C SER A 122 1.35 -18.92 -0.61
N LEU A 123 2.66 -18.86 -0.33
CA LEU A 123 3.55 -20.03 -0.44
C LEU A 123 3.20 -21.12 0.60
N TYR A 124 2.57 -20.73 1.70
CA TYR A 124 2.20 -21.66 2.77
C TYR A 124 0.76 -22.12 2.60
N GLU A 125 0.54 -23.41 2.86
CA GLU A 125 -0.80 -23.98 2.89
C GLU A 125 -1.66 -23.29 3.95
N ARG A 126 -2.90 -22.98 3.60
CA ARG A 126 -3.86 -22.42 4.56
C ARG A 126 -4.21 -23.50 5.56
N LYS A 127 -3.71 -23.37 6.79
CA LYS A 127 -4.26 -24.15 7.91
C LYS A 127 -5.68 -23.67 8.15
N HIS A 128 -6.66 -24.54 7.89
CA HIS A 128 -8.04 -24.31 8.33
C HIS A 128 -8.03 -24.08 9.85
N LYS A 129 -8.61 -22.96 10.28
CA LYS A 129 -9.02 -22.73 11.67
C LYS A 129 -10.43 -23.25 11.84
#